data_AF-A0A8H5AR47-F1
#
_entry.id   AF-A0A8H5AR47-F1
#
_cell.length_a   1.000
_cell.length_b   1.000
_cell.length_c   1.000
_cell.angle_alpha   90.00
_cell.angle_beta   90.00
_cell.angle_gamma   90.00
#
_symmetry.space_group_name_H-M   'P 1'
#
loop_
_entity.id
_entity.type
_entity.pdbx_description
1 polymer ?
#
loop_
_entity_poly.entity_id
_entity_poly.type
_entity_poly.pdbx_seq_one_letter_code
_entity_poly.pdbx_strand_id
1 'polypeptide(L)'
;MYVMFTFVSRELSQSDLNLPQGAVSDPTADILFESSDGIRFRLHSSSLAITSGALAVPPKTRVDDDPTKLDEASQPLEILFQFIEPPSDAQHDRYPSVVNLDSTLFFCLAEAAEKYVVYPAMSACYTRMQ
;
A
#
# COMPACT_ATOMS: atom_id res chain seq x y z
N MET A 1 -35.26 2.55 22.37
CA MET A 1 -34.03 2.52 23.19
C MET A 1 -32.93 3.16 22.36
N TYR A 2 -32.67 4.45 22.58
CA TYR A 2 -31.66 5.23 21.86
C TYR A 2 -30.31 5.02 22.54
N VAL A 3 -29.29 4.61 21.79
CA VAL A 3 -27.89 4.66 22.25
C VAL A 3 -27.19 5.79 21.50
N MET A 4 -26.98 6.89 22.22
CA MET A 4 -26.09 7.98 21.81
C MET A 4 -24.65 7.46 21.80
N PHE A 5 -23.96 7.56 20.67
CA PHE A 5 -22.50 7.48 20.64
C PHE A 5 -21.95 8.89 20.63
N THR A 6 -21.38 9.29 21.77
CA THR A 6 -20.68 10.55 21.99
C THR A 6 -19.43 10.64 21.13
N PHE A 7 -19.40 11.64 20.26
CA PHE A 7 -18.22 12.17 19.59
C PHE A 7 -17.20 12.61 20.66
N VAL A 8 -16.01 12.00 20.68
CA VAL A 8 -14.84 12.57 21.39
C VAL A 8 -14.03 13.34 20.36
N SER A 9 -14.27 14.64 20.30
CA SER A 9 -13.34 15.60 19.73
C SER A 9 -12.11 15.65 20.63
N ARG A 10 -10.93 15.36 20.09
CA ARG A 10 -9.66 15.76 20.69
C ARG A 10 -8.89 16.58 19.67
N GLU A 11 -8.83 17.87 19.92
CA GLU A 11 -8.05 18.86 19.18
C GLU A 11 -6.58 18.42 19.12
N LEU A 12 -6.05 18.26 17.90
CA LEU A 12 -4.63 18.32 17.65
C LEU A 12 -4.39 19.41 16.60
N SER A 13 -3.61 20.39 17.06
CA SER A 13 -3.20 21.64 16.45
C SER A 13 -2.94 21.59 14.95
N GLN A 14 -3.51 22.57 14.25
CA GLN A 14 -3.20 22.94 12.87
C GLN A 14 -1.78 23.53 12.78
N SER A 15 -0.78 22.74 12.40
CA SER A 15 0.44 23.22 11.72
C SER A 15 1.32 22.02 11.39
N ASP A 16 1.71 21.90 10.12
CA ASP A 16 2.61 20.90 9.56
C ASP A 16 2.03 19.49 9.47
N LEU A 17 1.50 19.15 8.28
CA LEU A 17 1.93 17.98 7.49
C LEU A 17 1.02 17.88 6.26
N ASN A 18 1.44 18.56 5.21
CA ASN A 18 1.01 18.26 3.84
C ASN A 18 1.66 16.92 3.45
N LEU A 19 1.22 15.82 4.05
CA LEU A 19 1.58 14.47 3.59
C LEU A 19 0.75 14.18 2.33
N PRO A 20 1.36 13.63 1.27
CA PRO A 20 0.59 13.03 0.19
C PRO A 20 -0.34 11.96 0.79
N GLN A 21 -1.61 11.97 0.39
CA GLN A 21 -2.69 11.15 0.95
C GLN A 21 -2.55 9.62 0.70
N GLY A 22 -1.36 9.10 0.45
CA GLY A 22 -1.10 7.70 0.11
C GLY A 22 -0.39 6.87 1.18
N ALA A 23 -0.09 7.45 2.34
CA ALA A 23 0.58 6.71 3.42
C ALA A 23 -0.43 5.86 4.19
N VAL A 24 -0.58 4.59 3.81
CA VAL A 24 -1.16 3.55 4.67
C VAL A 24 -0.34 3.54 5.95
N SER A 25 -0.90 4.11 7.01
CA SER A 25 -0.22 4.31 8.29
C SER A 25 -1.01 3.61 9.37
N ASP A 26 -1.11 2.29 9.27
CA ASP A 26 -1.58 1.48 10.38
C ASP A 26 -0.46 1.38 11.44
N PRO A 27 -0.69 1.78 12.70
CA PRO A 27 0.29 1.63 13.77
C PRO A 27 0.67 0.16 14.05
N THR A 28 -0.08 -0.83 13.56
CA THR A 28 0.26 -2.25 13.69
C THR A 28 1.08 -2.81 12.53
N ALA A 29 1.38 -2.01 11.52
CA ALA A 29 2.21 -2.43 10.41
C ALA A 29 3.66 -2.65 10.86
N ASP A 30 4.22 -3.82 10.53
CA ASP A 30 5.53 -4.27 11.03
C ASP A 30 6.68 -4.00 10.05
N ILE A 31 6.38 -3.61 8.80
CA ILE A 31 7.37 -3.43 7.73
C ILE A 31 7.31 -2.02 7.19
N LEU A 32 8.49 -1.49 6.85
CA LEU A 32 8.64 -0.21 6.20
C LEU A 32 9.34 -0.39 4.83
N PHE A 33 8.70 0.08 3.77
CA PHE A 33 9.30 0.22 2.44
C PHE A 33 9.54 1.70 2.14
N GLU A 34 10.55 1.98 1.32
CA GLU A 34 10.82 3.32 0.79
C GLU A 34 10.94 3.24 -0.74
N SER A 35 10.15 4.03 -1.45
CA SER A 35 10.22 4.16 -2.91
C SER A 35 11.44 4.96 -3.35
N SER A 36 11.76 4.94 -4.65
CA SER A 36 12.92 5.68 -5.19
C SER A 36 12.79 7.20 -5.12
N ASP A 37 11.56 7.72 -4.99
CA ASP A 37 11.25 9.13 -4.74
C ASP A 37 11.14 9.47 -3.23
N GLY A 38 11.47 8.54 -2.34
CA GLY A 38 11.60 8.77 -0.90
C GLY A 38 10.30 8.70 -0.11
N ILE A 39 9.21 8.21 -0.71
CA ILE A 39 7.94 7.98 -0.01
C ILE A 39 8.01 6.65 0.74
N ARG A 40 7.47 6.65 1.97
CA ARG A 40 7.51 5.49 2.86
C ARG A 40 6.14 4.85 3.00
N PHE A 41 6.12 3.52 2.90
CA PHE A 41 4.91 2.71 3.00
C PHE A 41 5.05 1.73 4.15
N ARG A 42 4.00 1.63 4.96
CA ARG A 42 3.92 0.68 6.07
C ARG A 42 2.93 -0.41 5.73
N LEU A 43 3.36 -1.67 5.86
CA LEU A 43 2.54 -2.84 5.55
C LEU A 43 2.68 -3.92 6.62
N HIS A 44 1.69 -4.79 6.73
CA HIS A 44 1.79 -5.97 7.60
C HIS A 44 2.52 -7.11 6.89
N SER A 45 3.46 -7.73 7.62
CA SER A 45 4.19 -8.90 7.11
C SER A 45 3.28 -10.08 6.78
N SER A 46 2.17 -10.21 7.50
CA SER A 46 1.15 -11.23 7.27
C SER A 46 0.49 -11.08 5.90
N SER A 47 0.12 -9.86 5.52
CA SER A 47 -0.49 -9.55 4.22
C SER A 47 0.47 -9.87 3.07
N LEU A 48 1.74 -9.48 3.21
CA LEU A 48 2.77 -9.79 2.22
C LEU A 48 3.01 -11.29 2.06
N ALA A 49 3.08 -12.04 3.16
CA ALA A 49 3.32 -13.49 3.11
C ALA A 49 2.20 -14.26 2.39
N ILE A 50 0.99 -13.70 2.35
CA ILE A 50 -0.18 -14.30 1.68
C ILE A 50 -0.26 -13.87 0.21
N THR A 51 0.10 -12.62 -0.09
CA THR A 51 -0.19 -11.98 -1.39
C THR A 51 1.02 -11.81 -2.31
N SER A 52 2.25 -11.95 -1.78
CA SER A 52 3.50 -11.78 -2.52
C SER A 52 4.44 -12.98 -2.37
N GLY A 53 5.09 -13.36 -3.48
CA GLY A 53 6.09 -14.42 -3.50
C GLY A 53 7.55 -13.96 -3.45
N ALA A 54 7.84 -12.70 -3.77
CA ALA A 54 9.23 -12.19 -3.92
C ALA A 54 9.56 -10.98 -3.04
N LEU A 55 8.57 -10.33 -2.40
CA LEU A 55 8.85 -9.36 -1.34
C LEU A 55 9.28 -10.11 -0.08
N ALA A 56 10.57 -10.42 0.00
CA ALA A 56 11.16 -10.97 1.20
C ALA A 56 11.20 -9.89 2.28
N VAL A 57 10.56 -10.18 3.41
CA VAL A 57 10.70 -9.38 4.63
C VAL A 57 12.03 -9.76 5.27
N PRO A 58 13.02 -8.86 5.40
CA PRO A 58 14.16 -9.13 6.25
C PRO A 58 13.66 -9.41 7.67
N PRO A 59 14.13 -10.46 8.37
CA PRO A 59 13.66 -10.78 9.73
C PRO A 59 13.96 -9.70 10.79
N LYS A 60 14.54 -8.55 10.38
CA LYS A 60 15.03 -7.47 11.23
C LYS A 60 14.54 -6.07 10.85
N THR A 61 13.75 -5.88 9.80
CA THR A 61 13.13 -4.58 9.52
C THR A 61 11.95 -4.39 10.47
N ARG A 62 12.25 -4.16 11.74
CA ARG A 62 11.32 -3.44 12.62
C ARG A 62 11.23 -2.02 12.08
N VAL A 63 10.03 -1.45 12.16
CA VAL A 63 9.66 -0.09 11.70
C VAL A 63 10.66 1.01 12.10
N ASP A 64 11.49 0.77 13.12
CA ASP A 64 12.29 1.79 13.77
C ASP A 64 13.67 2.11 13.17
N ASP A 65 14.29 1.33 12.27
CA ASP A 65 15.69 1.65 11.89
C ASP A 65 16.13 1.55 10.41
N ASP A 66 15.47 0.79 9.53
CA ASP A 66 15.90 0.76 8.11
C ASP A 66 14.75 0.39 7.17
N PRO A 67 14.28 1.30 6.28
CA PRO A 67 13.29 0.94 5.28
C PRO A 67 13.90 0.06 4.19
N THR A 68 13.17 -0.94 3.74
CA THR A 68 13.53 -1.68 2.52
C THR A 68 13.33 -0.76 1.32
N LYS A 69 14.43 -0.37 0.66
CA LYS A 69 14.38 0.50 -0.52
C LYS A 69 13.97 -0.27 -1.77
N LEU A 70 13.04 0.32 -2.51
CA LEU A 70 12.53 -0.18 -3.79
C LEU A 70 12.97 0.77 -4.91
N ASP A 71 13.11 0.24 -6.12
CA ASP A 71 13.59 1.02 -7.26
C ASP A 71 12.47 1.85 -7.92
N GLU A 72 11.22 1.48 -7.65
CA GLU A 72 10.02 2.03 -8.26
C GLU A 72 9.60 3.32 -7.57
N ALA A 73 8.95 4.20 -8.33
CA ALA A 73 8.36 5.43 -7.81
C ALA A 73 7.17 5.12 -6.89
N SER A 74 6.79 6.09 -6.06
CA SER A 74 5.68 5.94 -5.12
C SER A 74 4.35 5.60 -5.78
N GLN A 75 4.03 6.17 -6.94
CA GLN A 75 2.74 6.00 -7.61
C GLN A 75 2.39 4.54 -7.98
N PRO A 76 3.22 3.77 -8.71
CA PRO A 76 2.93 2.36 -8.97
C PRO A 76 2.95 1.52 -7.69
N LEU A 77 3.83 1.85 -6.73
CA LEU A 77 3.91 1.13 -5.45
C LEU A 77 2.67 1.33 -4.59
N GLU A 78 2.08 2.52 -4.58
CA GLU A 78 0.85 2.82 -3.86
C GLU A 78 -0.30 1.91 -4.33
N ILE A 79 -0.46 1.77 -5.65
CA ILE A 79 -1.48 0.89 -6.23
C ILE A 79 -1.14 -0.58 -5.95
N LEU A 80 0.14 -0.96 -6.10
CA LEU A 80 0.60 -2.31 -5.80
C LEU A 80 0.30 -2.71 -4.36
N PHE A 81 0.52 -1.81 -3.41
CA PHE A 81 0.30 -2.06 -2.00
C PHE A 81 -1.18 -2.09 -1.61
N GLN A 82 -2.05 -1.39 -2.33
CA GLN A 82 -3.50 -1.58 -2.20
C GLN A 82 -3.97 -2.98 -2.62
N PHE A 83 -3.22 -3.70 -3.46
CA PHE A 83 -3.49 -5.12 -3.74
C PHE A 83 -3.04 -6.05 -2.63
N ILE A 84 -2.09 -5.63 -1.79
CA ILE A 84 -1.57 -6.40 -0.66
C ILE A 84 -2.44 -6.14 0.57
N GLU A 85 -2.77 -4.88 0.82
CA GLU A 85 -3.63 -4.42 1.92
C GLU A 85 -4.76 -3.56 1.35
N PRO A 86 -5.87 -4.20 0.92
CA PRO A 86 -7.02 -3.49 0.43
C PRO A 86 -7.60 -2.54 1.50
N PRO A 87 -8.09 -1.36 1.11
CA PRO A 87 -8.72 -0.43 2.05
C PRO A 87 -9.88 -1.12 2.77
N SER A 88 -9.82 -1.22 4.10
CA SER A 88 -10.83 -1.92 4.90
C SER A 88 -12.10 -1.09 5.14
N ASP A 89 -12.36 -0.08 4.31
CA ASP A 89 -13.60 0.67 4.43
C ASP A 89 -14.78 -0.22 4.00
N ALA A 90 -15.92 -0.10 4.70
CA ALA A 90 -17.09 -0.95 4.52
C ALA A 90 -17.71 -0.86 3.11
N GLN A 91 -17.14 -0.05 2.21
CA GLN A 91 -17.58 0.18 0.85
C GLN A 91 -16.60 -0.37 -0.21
N HIS A 92 -15.36 -0.72 0.19
CA HIS A 92 -14.26 -1.10 -0.71
C HIS A 92 -13.51 -2.37 -0.27
N ASP A 93 -14.23 -3.48 -0.01
CA ASP A 93 -13.62 -4.84 -0.03
C ASP A 93 -13.25 -5.30 -1.46
N ARG A 94 -12.67 -4.39 -2.26
CA ARG A 94 -12.34 -4.63 -3.67
C ARG A 94 -10.92 -4.18 -3.94
N TYR A 95 -10.22 -4.99 -4.71
CA TYR A 95 -8.95 -4.59 -5.29
C TYR A 95 -9.10 -3.33 -6.15
N PRO A 96 -8.05 -2.50 -6.21
CA PRO A 96 -8.06 -1.31 -7.03
C PRO A 96 -8.26 -1.66 -8.50
N SER A 97 -9.03 -0.85 -9.21
CA SER A 97 -9.26 -1.03 -10.65
C SER A 97 -8.05 -0.53 -11.44
N VAL A 98 -7.49 -1.40 -12.28
CA VAL A 98 -6.38 -1.03 -13.17
C VAL A 98 -6.85 -0.52 -14.54
N VAL A 99 -8.16 -0.50 -14.83
CA VAL A 99 -8.69 -0.24 -16.18
C VAL A 99 -8.41 1.18 -16.68
N ASN A 100 -8.46 2.17 -15.77
CA ASN A 100 -8.37 3.59 -16.11
C ASN A 100 -6.99 4.21 -15.88
N LEU A 101 -5.97 3.41 -15.56
CA LEU A 101 -4.61 3.93 -15.37
C LEU A 101 -4.04 4.36 -16.73
N ASP A 102 -3.29 5.45 -16.74
CA ASP A 102 -2.51 5.82 -17.92
C ASP A 102 -1.53 4.70 -18.28
N SER A 103 -1.17 4.62 -19.56
CA SER A 103 -0.36 3.50 -20.06
C SER A 103 0.99 3.40 -19.36
N THR A 104 1.63 4.53 -19.06
CA THR A 104 2.95 4.55 -18.41
C THR A 104 2.85 3.98 -16.99
N LEU A 105 1.92 4.48 -16.17
CA LEU A 105 1.68 3.99 -14.83
C LEU A 105 1.25 2.52 -14.81
N PHE A 106 0.42 2.11 -15.79
CA PHE A 106 0.01 0.72 -15.93
C PHE A 106 1.19 -0.22 -16.17
N PHE A 107 2.09 0.11 -17.10
CA PHE A 107 3.26 -0.73 -17.36
C PHE A 107 4.23 -0.74 -16.18
N CYS A 108 4.43 0.39 -15.48
CA CYS A 108 5.20 0.42 -14.25
C CYS A 108 4.59 -0.46 -13.15
N LEU A 109 3.26 -0.44 -13.00
CA LEU A 109 2.56 -1.31 -12.05
C LEU A 109 2.69 -2.78 -12.44
N ALA A 110 2.53 -3.13 -13.72
CA ALA A 110 2.64 -4.50 -14.20
C ALA A 110 4.07 -5.05 -14.03
N GLU A 111 5.08 -4.24 -14.31
CA GLU A 111 6.49 -4.58 -14.06
C GLU A 111 6.74 -4.84 -12.56
N ALA A 112 6.28 -3.92 -11.70
CA ALA A 112 6.42 -4.07 -10.25
C ALA A 112 5.67 -5.32 -9.72
N ALA A 113 4.46 -5.57 -10.23
CA ALA A 113 3.65 -6.73 -9.85
C ALA A 113 4.35 -8.06 -10.16
N GLU A 114 4.99 -8.17 -11.33
CA GLU A 114 5.79 -9.34 -11.71
C GLU A 114 7.09 -9.44 -10.90
N LYS A 115 7.84 -8.33 -10.78
CA LYS A 115 9.10 -8.26 -10.02
C LYS A 115 8.93 -8.71 -8.58
N TYR A 116 7.83 -8.27 -7.96
CA TYR A 116 7.50 -8.57 -6.56
C TYR A 116 6.56 -9.75 -6.40
N VAL A 117 6.15 -10.39 -7.50
CA VAL A 117 5.27 -11.55 -7.53
C VAL A 117 4.02 -11.30 -6.67
N VAL A 118 3.34 -10.16 -6.88
CA VAL A 118 2.11 -9.80 -6.17
C VAL A 118 0.93 -10.40 -6.93
N TYR A 119 0.51 -11.59 -6.51
CA TYR A 119 -0.47 -12.43 -7.22
C TYR A 119 -1.76 -11.70 -7.63
N PRO A 120 -2.45 -10.95 -6.74
CA PRO A 120 -3.68 -10.26 -7.13
C PRO A 120 -3.43 -9.13 -8.14
N ALA A 121 -2.32 -8.40 -8.02
CA ALA A 121 -1.95 -7.34 -8.96
C ALA A 121 -1.59 -7.91 -10.35
N MET A 122 -0.82 -9.00 -10.39
CA MET A 122 -0.49 -9.72 -11.63
C MET A 122 -1.77 -10.14 -12.36
N SER A 123 -2.72 -10.77 -11.65
CA SER A 123 -3.99 -11.22 -12.24
C SER A 123 -4.81 -10.06 -12.83
N ALA A 124 -4.88 -8.93 -12.12
CA ALA A 124 -5.56 -7.73 -12.60
C ALA A 124 -4.89 -7.16 -13.87
N CYS A 125 -3.55 -7.10 -13.90
CA CYS A 125 -2.80 -6.62 -15.06
C CYS A 125 -2.97 -7.53 -16.26
N TYR A 126 -2.90 -8.86 -16.08
CA TYR A 126 -3.15 -9.83 -17.14
C TYR A 126 -4.53 -9.66 -17.76
N THR A 127 -5.57 -9.45 -16.94
CA THR A 127 -6.94 -9.27 -17.43
C THR A 127 -7.08 -8.02 -18.30
N ARG A 128 -6.33 -6.94 -18.01
CA ARG A 128 -6.35 -5.71 -18.82
C ARG A 128 -5.58 -5.83 -20.14
N MET A 129 -4.58 -6.72 -20.21
CA MET A 129 -3.74 -6.91 -21.40
C MET A 129 -4.38 -7.82 -22.47
N GLN A 130 -5.46 -8.53 -22.14
CA GLN A 130 -6.24 -9.36 -23.08
C GLN A 130 -7.20 -8.54 -23.93
#